data_AF-A0A4U8W4D4-F1
#
_entry.id   AF-A0A4U8W4D4-F1
#
_cell.length_a   1.000
_cell.length_b   1.000
_cell.length_c   1.000
_cell.angle_alpha   90.00
_cell.angle_beta   90.00
_cell.angle_gamma   90.00
#
_symmetry.space_group_name_H-M   'P 1'
#
loop_
_entity.id
_entity.type
_entity.pdbx_description
1 polymer ?
#
loop_
_entity_poly.entity_id
_entity_poly.type
_entity_poly.pdbx_seq_one_letter_code
_entity_poly.pdbx_strand_id
1 'polypeptide(L)' 'MHDLLPELSATNGWVQEKVEGMAIAGNGGLYVVTDNDGVDDATGETVLIRVELS' A
#
# COMPACT_ATOMS: atom_id res chain seq x y z
N MET A 1 0.15 14.18 -7.97
CA MET A 1 0.63 13.28 -6.89
C MET A 1 -0.62 12.66 -6.30
N HIS A 2 -0.73 11.33 -6.27
CA HIS A 2 -1.90 10.62 -5.75
C HIS A 2 -1.71 10.35 -4.26
N ASP A 3 -2.77 10.51 -3.47
CA ASP A 3 -2.77 10.21 -2.03
C ASP A 3 -3.23 8.76 -1.83
N LEU A 4 -2.38 7.94 -1.21
CA LEU A 4 -2.62 6.50 -0.99
C LEU A 4 -3.26 6.20 0.37
N LEU A 5 -3.42 7.22 1.24
CA LEU A 5 -3.96 7.03 2.58
C LEU A 5 -5.38 6.42 2.59
N PRO A 6 -6.30 6.77 1.66
CA PRO A 6 -7.61 6.14 1.59
C PRO A 6 -7.53 4.62 1.35
N GLU A 7 -6.68 4.18 0.43
CA GLU A 7 -6.51 2.77 0.10
C GLU A 7 -5.79 2.00 1.21
N LEU A 8 -4.77 2.60 1.84
CA LEU A 8 -4.01 1.98 2.93
C LEU A 8 -4.81 1.84 4.23
N SER A 9 -5.80 2.72 4.45
CA SER A 9 -6.69 2.66 5.62
C SER A 9 -7.93 1.79 5.43
N ALA A 10 -8.21 1.32 4.21
CA ALA A 10 -9.43 0.59 3.87
C ALA A 10 -9.60 -0.75 4.59
N THR A 11 -8.49 -1.35 5.06
CA THR A 11 -8.52 -2.62 5.80
C THR A 11 -8.96 -2.46 7.26
N ASN A 12 -9.11 -1.22 7.75
CA ASN A 12 -9.41 -0.88 9.15
C ASN A 12 -8.43 -1.50 10.17
N GLY A 13 -7.24 -1.90 9.71
CA GLY A 13 -6.14 -2.39 10.53
C GLY A 13 -5.09 -1.32 10.75
N TRP A 14 -3.85 -1.77 11.01
CA TRP A 14 -2.70 -0.88 10.99
C TRP A 14 -2.55 -0.25 9.60
N VAL A 15 -2.50 1.08 9.55
CA VAL A 15 -2.26 1.80 8.30
C VAL A 15 -0.81 1.56 7.91
N GLN A 16 -0.61 0.86 6.80
CA GLN A 16 0.73 0.53 6.32
C GLN A 16 1.46 1.79 5.87
N GLU A 17 2.77 1.81 6.11
CA GLU A 17 3.66 2.89 5.71
C GLU A 17 4.64 2.42 4.62
N LYS A 18 5.60 3.27 4.24
CA LYS A 18 6.75 2.94 3.39
C LYS A 18 6.40 2.16 2.09
N VAL A 19 6.00 2.92 1.07
CA VAL A 19 5.81 2.38 -0.28
C VAL A 19 7.17 1.95 -0.84
N GLU A 20 7.29 0.67 -1.18
CA GLU A 20 8.54 0.08 -1.70
C GLU A 20 8.50 -0.13 -3.22
N GLY A 21 7.30 -0.17 -3.81
CA GLY A 21 7.19 -0.38 -5.24
C GLY A 21 5.79 -0.16 -5.79
N MET A 22 5.74 0.04 -7.10
CA MET A 22 4.48 0.13 -7.83
C MET A 22 4.61 -0.43 -9.24
N ALA A 23 3.50 -0.93 -9.78
CA ALA A 23 3.42 -1.41 -11.16
C ALA A 23 2.03 -1.17 -11.76
N ILE A 24 2.01 -0.89 -13.06
CA ILE A 24 0.79 -0.99 -13.87
C ILE A 24 0.74 -2.40 -14.45
N ALA A 25 -0.29 -3.17 -14.11
CA ALA A 25 -0.46 -4.52 -14.64
C ALA A 25 -1.06 -4.53 -16.05
N GLY A 26 -1.06 -5.69 -16.71
CA GLY A 26 -1.58 -5.82 -18.09
C GLY A 26 -3.08 -5.54 -18.25
N ASN A 27 -3.83 -5.48 -17.14
CA ASN A 27 -5.22 -5.05 -17.10
C ASN A 27 -5.39 -3.52 -16.91
N GLY A 28 -4.29 -2.77 -16.86
CA GLY A 28 -4.28 -1.31 -16.67
C GLY A 28 -4.40 -0.85 -15.21
N GLY A 29 -4.53 -1.76 -14.24
CA GLY A 29 -4.61 -1.41 -12.82
C GLY A 29 -3.27 -1.01 -12.23
N LEU A 30 -3.26 0.02 -11.37
CA LEU A 30 -2.12 0.37 -10.53
C LEU A 30 -2.10 -0.48 -9.26
N TYR A 31 -0.95 -1.10 -9.01
CA TYR A 31 -0.68 -1.88 -7.81
C TYR A 31 0.49 -1.27 -7.06
N VAL A 32 0.37 -1.20 -5.74
CA VAL A 32 1.39 -0.67 -4.84
C VAL A 32 1.69 -1.71 -3.77
N VAL A 33 2.97 -1.90 -3.45
CA VAL A 33 3.42 -2.74 -2.34
C VAL A 33 4.04 -1.88 -1.25
N THR A 34 3.68 -2.17 0.00
CA THR A 34 4.25 -1.57 1.21
C THR A 34 5.05 -2.61 1.97
N ASP A 35 6.07 -2.15 2.68
CA ASP A 35 6.81 -2.96 3.66
C ASP A 35 6.97 -2.15 4.94
N ASN A 36 6.23 -2.52 5.98
CA ASN A 36 6.43 -1.93 7.28
C ASN A 36 7.49 -2.76 8.00
N ASP A 37 8.77 -2.37 7.89
CA ASP A 37 10.04 -3.05 8.30
C ASP A 37 10.05 -3.86 9.62
N GLY A 38 9.00 -3.81 10.44
CA GLY A 38 8.81 -4.62 11.64
C GLY A 38 9.63 -4.10 12.82
N VAL A 39 10.02 -2.83 12.78
CA VAL A 39 10.76 -2.13 13.84
C VAL A 39 9.83 -1.18 14.59
N ASP A 40 10.07 -0.97 15.88
CA ASP A 40 9.37 0.03 16.71
C ASP A 40 7.83 0.01 16.61
N ASP A 41 7.20 -0.97 17.27
CA ASP A 41 5.73 -1.18 17.33
C ASP A 41 5.03 -1.45 15.98
N ALA A 42 5.79 -1.60 14.89
CA ALA A 42 5.30 -2.04 13.58
C ALA A 42 4.96 -3.54 13.52
N THR A 43 4.02 -3.89 12.63
CA THR A 43 3.57 -5.27 12.45
C THR A 43 4.52 -6.15 11.64
N GLY A 44 5.45 -5.57 10.86
CA GLY A 44 6.30 -6.36 9.95
C GLY A 44 5.58 -6.80 8.67
N GLU A 45 4.42 -6.23 8.37
CA GLU A 45 3.55 -6.68 7.28
C GLU A 45 3.98 -6.13 5.92
N THR A 46 3.86 -6.99 4.91
CA THR A 46 3.93 -6.61 3.50
C THR A 46 2.53 -6.66 2.91
N VAL A 47 2.05 -5.54 2.36
CA VAL A 47 0.70 -5.46 1.80
C VAL A 47 0.75 -5.06 0.33
N LEU A 48 -0.01 -5.78 -0.49
CA LEU A 48 -0.25 -5.44 -1.89
C LEU A 48 -1.65 -4.83 -2.01
N ILE A 49 -1.72 -3.56 -2.41
CA ILE A 49 -2.99 -2.85 -2.65
C ILE A 49 -3.17 -2.56 -4.14
N ARG A 50 -4.44 -2.56 -4.57
CA ARG A 50 -4.85 -1.98 -5.84
C ARG A 50 -5.33 -0.56 -5.58
N VAL A 51 -4.81 0.38 -6.37
CA VAL A 51 -5.15 1.81 -6.27
C VAL A 51 -6.22 2.14 -7.29
N GLU A 52 -7.28 2.79 -6.85
CA GLU A 52 -8.33 3.28 -7.75
C GLU A 52 -7.97 4.69 -8.21
N LEU A 53 -7.68 4.82 -9.51
CA LEU A 53 -7.33 6.10 -10.11
C LEU A 53 -8.62 6.83 -10.52
N SER A 54 -8.82 8.04 -10.00
CA SER A 54 -9.94 8.94 -10.33
C SER A 54 -9.69 9.77 -11.58
#